data_AF-A0A4Q5QV02-F1
#
_entry.id   AF-A0A4Q5QV02-F1
#
_cell.length_a   1.000
_cell.length_b   1.000
_cell.length_c   1.000
_cell.angle_alpha   90.00
_cell.angle_beta   90.00
_cell.angle_gamma   90.00
#
_symmetry.space_group_name_H-M   'P 1'
#
loop_
_entity.id
_entity.type
_entity.pdbx_description
1 polymer ?
#
loop_
_entity_poly.entity_id
_entity_poly.type
_entity_poly.pdbx_seq_one_letter_code
_entity_poly.pdbx_strand_id
1 'polypeptide(L)'
;MMNPVLGKEFFELLSLVVSSINGCEMCVTLHEKNLVGHGTEKQRIHDAVRLGAVIKSLTATWTKLASARSLRGFPHENCYS
;
A
#
# COMPACT_ATOMS: atom_id res chain seq x y z
N MET A 1 -20.73 -10.05 -7.85
CA MET A 1 -20.78 -8.82 -7.03
C MET A 1 -19.98 -9.07 -5.77
N MET A 2 -18.88 -8.33 -5.58
CA MET A 2 -18.05 -8.43 -4.38
C MET A 2 -18.72 -7.60 -3.27
N ASN A 3 -19.02 -8.21 -2.11
CA ASN A 3 -19.52 -7.49 -0.95
C ASN A 3 -18.39 -7.37 0.09
N PRO A 4 -17.48 -6.38 -0.05
CA PRO A 4 -16.39 -6.21 0.90
C PRO A 4 -16.95 -5.82 2.27
N VAL A 5 -16.49 -6.51 3.31
CA VAL A 5 -16.92 -6.31 4.70
C VAL A 5 -16.72 -4.87 5.18
N LEU A 6 -15.73 -4.17 4.62
CA LEU A 6 -15.34 -2.80 4.98
C LEU A 6 -16.02 -1.72 4.11
N GLY A 7 -16.96 -2.11 3.26
CA GLY A 7 -17.64 -1.21 2.32
C GLY A 7 -16.88 -0.97 1.01
N LYS A 8 -17.61 -0.59 -0.04
CA LYS A 8 -17.05 -0.43 -1.39
C LYS A 8 -16.05 0.71 -1.48
N GLU A 9 -16.30 1.82 -0.80
CA GLU A 9 -15.41 2.99 -0.78
C GLU A 9 -14.02 2.63 -0.24
N PHE A 10 -13.96 2.00 0.95
CA PHE A 10 -12.69 1.63 1.58
C PHE A 10 -11.93 0.56 0.78
N PHE A 11 -12.66 -0.39 0.18
CA PHE A 11 -12.06 -1.39 -0.71
C PHE A 11 -11.39 -0.75 -1.94
N GLU A 12 -12.03 0.24 -2.56
CA GLU A 12 -11.46 0.96 -3.71
C GLU A 12 -10.27 1.82 -3.30
N LEU A 13 -10.28 2.44 -2.10
CA LEU A 13 -9.13 3.16 -1.56
C LEU A 13 -7.91 2.24 -1.39
N LEU A 14 -8.10 1.06 -0.79
CA LEU A 14 -7.02 0.08 -0.65
C LEU A 14 -6.52 -0.42 -2.02
N SER A 15 -7.45 -0.68 -2.95
CA SER A 15 -7.12 -1.14 -4.29
C SER A 15 -6.32 -0.10 -5.08
N LEU A 16 -6.65 1.19 -4.93
CA LEU A 16 -5.88 2.32 -5.45
C LEU A 16 -4.46 2.33 -4.89
N VAL A 17 -4.31 2.21 -3.58
CA VAL A 17 -2.99 2.23 -2.91
C VAL A 17 -2.12 1.06 -3.40
N VAL A 18 -2.65 -0.16 -3.44
CA VAL A 18 -1.90 -1.33 -3.95
C VAL A 18 -1.51 -1.15 -5.42
N SER A 19 -2.43 -0.62 -6.24
CA SER A 19 -2.16 -0.32 -7.64
C SER A 19 -1.05 0.72 -7.82
N SER A 20 -1.01 1.72 -6.94
CA SER A 20 0.04 2.76 -6.94
C SER A 20 1.41 2.21 -6.56
N ILE A 21 1.47 1.27 -5.61
CA ILE A 21 2.72 0.60 -5.19
C ILE A 21 3.24 -0.32 -6.30
N ASN A 22 2.35 -0.99 -7.02
CA ASN A 22 2.69 -1.87 -8.12
C ASN A 22 3.00 -1.12 -9.43
N GLY A 23 2.63 0.17 -9.53
CA GLY A 23 2.91 1.00 -10.69
C GLY A 23 1.98 0.76 -11.89
N CYS A 24 0.74 0.30 -11.68
CA CYS A 24 -0.23 0.12 -12.76
C CYS A 24 -1.05 1.41 -12.97
N GLU A 25 -0.66 2.24 -13.94
CA GLU A 25 -1.34 3.52 -14.25
C GLU A 25 -2.83 3.35 -14.60
N MET A 26 -3.14 2.34 -15.41
CA MET A 26 -4.53 2.02 -15.78
C MET A 26 -5.38 1.70 -14.55
N CYS A 27 -4.85 0.87 -13.65
CA CYS A 27 -5.53 0.46 -12.43
C CYS A 27 -5.77 1.66 -11.49
N VAL A 28 -4.77 2.53 -11.34
CA VAL A 28 -4.87 3.76 -10.54
C VAL A 28 -5.99 4.66 -11.06
N THR A 29 -6.01 4.91 -12.37
CA THR A 29 -7.03 5.76 -13.00
C THR A 29 -8.44 5.18 -12.86
N LEU A 30 -8.59 3.86 -12.95
CA LEU A 30 -9.88 3.17 -12.78
C LEU A 30 -10.39 3.26 -11.34
N HIS A 31 -9.55 2.96 -10.36
CA HIS A 31 -9.93 3.03 -8.95
C HIS A 31 -10.19 4.47 -8.51
N GLU A 32 -9.42 5.44 -8.99
CA GLU A 32 -9.66 6.87 -8.72
C GLU A 32 -11.03 7.31 -9.26
N LYS A 33 -11.38 6.94 -10.50
CA LYS A 33 -12.70 7.24 -11.07
C LYS A 33 -13.84 6.66 -10.23
N ASN A 34 -13.68 5.43 -9.76
CA ASN A 34 -14.68 4.80 -8.88
C ASN A 34 -14.81 5.55 -7.54
N LEU A 35 -13.70 5.99 -6.96
CA LEU A 35 -13.68 6.73 -5.69
C LEU A 35 -14.33 8.11 -5.80
N VAL A 36 -14.03 8.83 -6.87
CA VAL A 36 -14.67 10.11 -7.18
C VAL A 36 -16.17 9.93 -7.44
N GLY A 37 -16.56 8.85 -8.14
CA GLY A 37 -17.97 8.49 -8.35
C GLY A 37 -18.72 8.15 -7.06
N HIS A 38 -18.02 7.67 -6.03
CA HIS A 38 -18.56 7.44 -4.69
C HIS A 38 -18.56 8.68 -3.78
N GLY A 39 -18.11 9.84 -4.28
CA GLY A 39 -18.07 11.08 -3.50
C GLY A 39 -16.89 11.18 -2.53
N THR A 40 -15.84 10.37 -2.72
CA THR A 40 -14.64 10.44 -1.88
C THR A 40 -13.89 11.75 -2.16
N GLU A 41 -13.47 12.43 -1.11
CA GLU A 41 -12.69 13.66 -1.23
C GLU A 41 -11.31 13.39 -1.84
N LYS A 42 -10.89 14.25 -2.78
CA LYS A 42 -9.57 14.14 -3.44
C LYS A 42 -8.40 14.19 -2.46
N GLN A 43 -8.53 14.94 -1.36
CA GLN A 43 -7.51 14.98 -0.31
C GLN A 43 -7.32 13.60 0.34
N ARG A 44 -8.41 12.90 0.68
CA ARG A 44 -8.34 11.52 1.23
C ARG A 44 -7.69 10.54 0.26
N ILE A 45 -7.97 10.67 -1.04
CA ILE A 45 -7.35 9.83 -2.08
C ILE A 45 -5.82 10.05 -2.10
N HIS A 46 -5.39 11.31 -2.11
CA HIS A 46 -3.97 11.66 -2.11
C HIS A 46 -3.26 11.21 -0.82
N ASP A 47 -3.88 11.41 0.34
CA ASP A 47 -3.33 10.99 1.63
C ASP A 47 -3.19 9.47 1.73
N ALA A 48 -4.14 8.70 1.18
CA ALA A 48 -4.04 7.24 1.13
C ALA A 48 -2.81 6.78 0.33
N VAL A 49 -2.56 7.37 -0.85
CA VAL A 49 -1.38 7.05 -1.67
C VAL A 49 -0.09 7.47 -0.96
N ARG A 50 -0.08 8.65 -0.32
CA ARG A 50 1.06 9.14 0.46
C ARG A 50 1.42 8.18 1.60
N LEU A 51 0.42 7.71 2.36
CA LEU A 51 0.63 6.71 3.41
C LEU A 51 1.17 5.39 2.83
N GLY A 52 0.64 4.94 1.70
CA GLY A 52 1.15 3.76 0.98
C GLY A 52 2.64 3.89 0.62
N ALA A 53 3.06 5.06 0.14
CA ALA A 53 4.46 5.34 -0.18
C ALA A 53 5.37 5.32 1.06
N VAL A 54 4.91 5.89 2.19
CA VAL A 54 5.66 5.85 3.46
C VAL A 54 5.84 4.41 3.93
N ILE A 55 4.78 3.61 3.93
CA ILE A 55 4.86 2.19 4.31
C ILE A 55 5.82 1.43 3.40
N LYS A 56 5.74 1.64 2.07
CA LYS A 56 6.66 1.02 1.11
C LYS A 56 8.11 1.40 1.38
N SER A 57 8.38 2.66 1.73
CA SER A 57 9.72 3.14 2.07
C SER A 57 10.26 2.53 3.36
N LEU A 58 9.40 2.36 4.37
CA LEU A 58 9.75 1.71 5.63
C LEU A 58 10.12 0.25 5.40
N THR A 59 9.30 -0.49 4.66
CA THR A 59 9.58 -1.88 4.30
C THR A 59 10.87 -2.02 3.50
N ALA A 60 11.10 -1.16 2.50
CA ALA A 60 12.33 -1.18 1.71
C ALA A 60 13.57 -0.91 2.56
N THR A 61 13.48 0.00 3.53
CA THR A 61 14.56 0.31 4.47
C THR A 61 14.79 -0.86 5.43
N TRP A 62 13.73 -1.44 5.98
CA TRP A 62 13.79 -2.59 6.87
C TRP A 62 14.43 -3.81 6.19
N THR A 63 14.01 -4.15 4.96
CA THR A 63 14.59 -5.28 4.21
C THR A 63 16.08 -5.05 3.95
N LYS A 64 16.50 -3.81 3.62
CA LYS A 64 17.92 -3.48 3.44
C LYS A 64 18.72 -3.63 4.75
N LEU A 65 18.17 -3.17 5.87
CA LEU A 65 18.81 -3.30 7.18
C LEU A 65 18.89 -4.75 7.64
N ALA A 66 17.83 -5.54 7.44
CA ALA A 66 17.80 -6.96 7.75
C ALA A 66 18.82 -7.73 6.89
N SER A 67 18.91 -7.42 5.60
CA SER A 67 19.91 -8.00 4.70
C SER A 67 21.34 -7.61 5.10
N ALA A 68 21.58 -6.34 5.46
CA ALA A 68 22.87 -5.89 5.97
C ALA A 68 23.25 -6.55 7.32
N ARG A 69 22.27 -6.92 8.14
CA ARG A 69 22.48 -7.68 9.38
C ARG A 69 22.77 -9.16 9.12
N SER A 70 22.16 -9.77 8.10
CA SER A 70 22.47 -11.14 7.67
C SER A 70 23.93 -11.28 7.22
N LEU A 71 24.48 -10.28 6.53
CA LEU A 71 25.91 -10.24 6.15
C LEU A 71 26.88 -10.14 7.34
N ARG A 72 26.39 -9.86 8.55
CA ARG A 72 27.19 -9.85 9.79
C ARG A 72 27.11 -11.16 10.60
N GLY A 73 26.54 -12.23 10.04
CA GLY A 73 26.58 -13.56 10.64
C GLY A 73 25.69 -13.77 11.88
N PHE A 74 24.67 -12.92 12.07
CA PHE A 74 23.69 -13.14 13.16
C PHE A 74 22.68 -14.22 12.77
N PRO A 75 22.48 -15.28 13.59
CA PRO A 75 21.55 -16.36 13.27
C PRO A 75 20.10 -15.84 13.17
N HIS A 76 19.39 -16.32 12.16
CA HIS A 76 18.08 -15.86 11.66
C HIS A 76 16.89 -16.17 12.59
N GLU A 77 17.13 -16.71 13.79
CA GLU A 77 16.12 -17.42 14.58
C GLU A 77 15.20 -16.49 15.40
N ASN A 78 15.52 -15.20 15.51
CA ASN A 78 14.79 -14.24 16.36
C ASN A 78 14.36 -12.94 15.64
N CYS A 79 14.06 -12.97 14.34
CA CYS A 79 13.60 -11.77 13.61
C CYS A 79 12.09 -11.69 13.35
N TYR A 80 11.31 -12.67 13.83
CA TYR A 80 9.86 -12.72 13.66
C TYR A 80 9.13 -13.15 14.95
N SER A 81 9.61 -12.69 16.11
CA SER A 81 8.89 -12.73 17.39
C SER A 81 9.04 -11.39 18.10
#